data_AF-A0A5K1DJM3-F1
#
_entry.id   AF-A0A5K1DJM3-F1
#
_cell.length_a   1.000
_cell.length_b   1.000
_cell.length_c   1.000
_cell.angle_alpha   90.00
_cell.angle_beta   90.00
_cell.angle_gamma   90.00
#
_symmetry.space_group_name_H-M   'P 1'
#
loop_
_entity.id
_entity.type
_entity.pdbx_description
1 polymer ?
#
loop_
_entity_poly.entity_id
_entity_poly.type
_entity_poly.pdbx_seq_one_letter_code
_entity_poly.pdbx_strand_id
1 'polypeptide(L)'
;WFQQAISPVMLSTLKDGSIVRSLAGIPEEGPVLLVGYHMLMGLEMYSLVGEFLRQKNVLVRGLAHPTLFSRKMENARTEPSSVENIKLFGAVPVTPTNFFRLLSTKSFVLLYPGGAREALHRK
;
A
#
# COMPACT_ATOMS: atom_id res chain seq x y z
N TRP A 1 -5.06 2.04 18.42
CA TRP A 1 -4.21 0.96 18.98
C TRP A 1 -3.11 0.55 18.01
N PHE A 2 -3.39 0.12 16.77
CA PHE A 2 -2.35 -0.39 15.85
C PHE A 2 -1.20 0.61 15.62
N GLN A 3 -1.50 1.84 15.16
CA GLN A 3 -0.51 2.91 14.98
C GLN A 3 0.35 3.20 16.22
N GLN A 4 -0.24 3.12 17.42
CA GLN A 4 0.50 3.30 18.67
C GLN A 4 1.41 2.12 18.99
N ALA A 5 0.98 0.89 18.67
CA ALA A 5 1.73 -0.33 18.95
C ALA A 5 2.98 -0.45 18.06
N ILE A 6 2.88 -0.04 16.80
CA ILE A 6 4.00 -0.12 15.84
C ILE A 6 4.80 1.17 15.70
N SER A 7 4.23 2.33 16.11
CA SER A 7 4.86 3.66 16.10
C SER A 7 5.72 3.94 14.86
N PRO A 8 5.13 3.91 13.64
CA PRO A 8 5.90 4.03 12.41
C PRO A 8 6.46 5.44 12.26
N VAL A 9 7.71 5.55 11.79
CA VAL A 9 8.34 6.83 11.46
C VAL A 9 8.36 6.99 9.94
N MET A 10 7.67 8.02 9.44
CA MET A 10 7.70 8.38 8.02
C MET A 10 8.81 9.41 7.78
N LEU A 11 9.70 9.09 6.85
CA LEU A 11 10.76 9.97 6.38
C LEU A 11 10.58 10.24 4.89
N SER A 12 10.83 11.46 4.46
CA SER A 12 10.93 11.81 3.03
C SER A 12 12.03 12.82 2.79
N THR A 13 12.48 12.90 1.54
CA THR A 13 13.56 13.79 1.11
C THR A 13 13.00 14.98 0.36
N LEU A 14 13.34 16.19 0.77
CA LEU A 14 12.94 17.43 0.10
C LEU A 14 13.77 17.67 -1.17
N LYS A 15 13.36 18.66 -1.98
CA LYS A 15 14.04 19.03 -3.24
C LYS A 15 15.50 19.46 -3.04
N ASP A 16 15.84 19.96 -1.87
CA ASP A 16 17.20 20.38 -1.49
C ASP A 16 18.06 19.21 -0.96
N GLY A 17 17.51 17.99 -0.90
CA GLY A 17 18.19 16.80 -0.40
C GLY A 17 18.06 16.58 1.12
N SER A 18 17.42 17.49 1.85
CA SER A 18 17.21 17.33 3.29
C SER A 18 16.19 16.22 3.61
N ILE A 19 16.44 15.45 4.68
CA ILE A 19 15.53 14.40 5.15
C ILE A 19 14.66 14.97 6.27
N VAL A 20 13.35 14.83 6.13
CA VAL A 20 12.36 15.30 7.11
C VAL A 20 11.49 14.17 7.63
N ARG A 21 11.04 14.28 8.89
CA ARG A 21 10.10 13.34 9.53
C ARG A 21 8.64 13.60 9.14
N SER A 22 8.37 13.57 7.84
CA SER A 22 7.03 13.73 7.26
C SER A 22 7.01 13.19 5.84
N LEU A 23 5.86 13.28 5.16
CA LEU A 23 5.73 13.02 3.73
C LEU A 23 5.92 14.28 2.86
N ALA A 24 6.42 15.39 3.40
CA ALA A 24 6.55 16.66 2.66
C ALA A 24 7.42 16.59 1.40
N GLY A 25 8.37 15.65 1.34
CA GLY A 25 9.20 15.39 0.15
C GLY A 25 8.50 14.64 -0.97
N ILE A 26 7.30 14.11 -0.73
CA ILE A 26 6.50 13.38 -1.72
C ILE A 26 5.62 14.37 -2.51
N PRO A 27 5.40 14.18 -3.83
CA PRO A 27 4.47 14.99 -4.61
C PRO A 27 3.07 15.09 -3.99
N GLU A 28 2.37 16.20 -4.23
CA GLU A 28 0.96 16.39 -3.81
C GLU A 28 -0.03 15.74 -4.79
N GLU A 29 0.35 15.68 -6.06
CA GLU A 29 -0.45 15.10 -7.14
C GLU A 29 0.29 13.94 -7.79
N GLY A 30 -0.47 12.98 -8.31
CA GLY A 30 0.07 11.83 -9.01
C GLY A 30 0.26 12.03 -10.53
N PRO A 31 0.69 10.97 -11.23
CA PRO A 31 0.90 9.62 -10.68
C PRO A 31 2.15 9.51 -9.80
N VAL A 32 2.06 8.70 -8.74
CA VAL A 32 3.21 8.35 -7.89
C VAL A 32 3.26 6.83 -7.79
N LEU A 33 4.43 6.25 -8.07
CA LEU A 33 4.70 4.83 -7.86
C LEU A 33 5.58 4.66 -6.61
N LEU A 34 4.98 4.13 -5.56
CA LEU A 34 5.68 3.71 -4.35
C LEU A 34 6.18 2.28 -4.56
N VAL A 35 7.51 2.13 -4.63
CA VAL A 35 8.17 0.82 -4.75
C VAL A 35 8.93 0.54 -3.45
N GLY A 36 8.69 -0.62 -2.87
CA GLY A 36 9.38 -1.04 -1.64
C GLY A 36 9.42 -2.57 -1.52
N TYR A 37 9.92 -3.05 -0.39
CA TYR A 37 9.89 -4.47 -0.03
C TYR A 37 8.74 -4.76 0.93
N HIS A 38 8.17 -5.97 0.85
CA HIS A 38 7.01 -6.37 1.66
C HIS A 38 7.47 -6.96 3.00
N MET A 39 7.24 -6.25 4.09
CA MET A 39 7.68 -6.60 5.45
C MET A 39 6.58 -7.28 6.26
N LEU A 40 6.88 -7.63 7.52
CA LEU A 40 5.93 -7.80 8.63
C LEU A 40 4.60 -8.49 8.26
N MET A 41 4.62 -9.50 7.38
CA MET A 41 3.41 -10.18 6.90
C MET A 41 2.36 -9.24 6.25
N GLY A 42 2.81 -8.11 5.70
CA GLY A 42 2.00 -7.07 5.08
C GLY A 42 1.40 -6.06 6.07
N LEU A 43 1.75 -6.13 7.36
CA LEU A 43 1.22 -5.23 8.38
C LEU A 43 1.73 -3.78 8.24
N GLU A 44 2.88 -3.56 7.62
CA GLU A 44 3.43 -2.25 7.30
C GLU A 44 2.53 -1.43 6.37
N MET A 45 1.70 -2.10 5.56
CA MET A 45 0.77 -1.43 4.66
C MET A 45 -0.21 -0.54 5.40
N TYR A 46 -0.72 -0.97 6.56
CA TYR A 46 -1.66 -0.18 7.36
C TYR A 46 -1.04 1.14 7.84
N SER A 47 0.23 1.09 8.21
CA SER A 47 1.03 2.26 8.60
C SER A 47 1.18 3.23 7.44
N LEU A 48 1.61 2.70 6.29
CA LEU A 48 1.91 3.48 5.11
C LEU A 48 0.64 4.15 4.56
N VAL A 49 -0.41 3.37 4.31
CA VAL A 49 -1.69 3.88 3.80
C VAL A 49 -2.29 4.88 4.78
N GLY A 50 -2.24 4.59 6.08
CA GLY A 50 -2.77 5.48 7.12
C GLY A 50 -2.05 6.83 7.16
N GLU A 51 -0.72 6.84 7.05
CA GLU A 51 0.06 8.09 7.07
C GLU A 51 -0.08 8.91 5.79
N PHE A 52 -0.21 8.27 4.62
CA PHE A 52 -0.55 8.97 3.38
C PHE A 52 -1.96 9.59 3.45
N LEU A 53 -2.94 8.87 4.01
CA LEU A 53 -4.27 9.41 4.20
C LEU A 53 -4.25 10.58 5.19
N ARG A 54 -3.51 10.45 6.31
CA ARG A 54 -3.44 11.47 7.37
C ARG A 54 -2.69 12.74 6.96
N GLN A 55 -1.53 12.60 6.30
CA GLN A 55 -0.66 13.74 6.00
C GLN A 55 -0.92 14.36 4.63
N LYS A 56 -1.39 13.56 3.66
CA LYS A 56 -1.55 13.99 2.26
C LYS A 56 -3.00 13.95 1.78
N ASN A 57 -3.94 13.42 2.58
CA ASN A 57 -5.31 13.12 2.14
C ASN A 57 -5.35 12.27 0.86
N VAL A 58 -4.39 11.36 0.72
CA VAL A 58 -4.22 10.49 -0.45
C VAL A 58 -4.48 9.05 -0.04
N LEU A 59 -5.33 8.38 -0.82
CA LEU A 59 -5.57 6.95 -0.66
C LEU A 59 -4.66 6.15 -1.61
N VAL A 60 -3.67 5.48 -1.03
CA VAL A 60 -2.70 4.66 -1.78
C VAL A 60 -3.34 3.37 -2.27
N ARG A 61 -3.20 3.09 -3.57
CA ARG A 61 -3.79 1.93 -4.26
C ARG A 61 -2.77 0.79 -4.34
N GLY A 62 -2.98 -0.26 -3.55
CA GLY A 62 -2.13 -1.44 -3.59
C GLY A 62 -2.37 -2.33 -4.81
N LEU A 63 -1.30 -2.80 -5.45
CA LEU A 63 -1.37 -3.88 -6.43
C LEU A 63 -1.21 -5.23 -5.70
N ALA A 64 -2.33 -5.92 -5.51
CA ALA A 64 -2.39 -7.12 -4.67
C ALA A 64 -2.53 -8.41 -5.50
N HIS A 65 -2.06 -9.53 -4.96
CA HIS A 65 -2.08 -10.81 -5.66
C HIS A 65 -3.53 -11.23 -6.02
N PRO A 66 -3.83 -11.68 -7.26
CA PRO A 66 -5.22 -11.86 -7.72
C PRO A 66 -6.03 -12.87 -6.91
N THR A 67 -5.37 -13.84 -6.25
CA THR A 67 -6.07 -14.82 -5.40
C THR A 67 -6.86 -14.15 -4.27
N LEU A 68 -6.41 -12.99 -3.76
CA LEU A 68 -7.10 -12.21 -2.74
C LEU A 68 -8.48 -11.69 -3.19
N PHE A 69 -8.75 -11.73 -4.50
CA PHE A 69 -10.00 -11.32 -5.12
C PHE A 69 -10.82 -12.51 -5.64
N SER A 70 -10.39 -13.74 -5.37
CA SER A 70 -11.11 -14.93 -5.82
C SER A 70 -12.31 -15.26 -4.93
N ARG A 71 -13.40 -15.73 -5.55
CA ARG A 71 -14.62 -16.17 -4.86
C ARG A 71 -14.37 -17.27 -3.81
N LYS A 72 -13.36 -18.10 -4.04
CA LYS A 72 -12.93 -19.13 -3.07
C LYS A 72 -12.41 -18.50 -1.77
N MET A 73 -11.69 -17.38 -1.87
CA MET A 73 -11.15 -16.65 -0.72
C MET A 73 -12.24 -15.90 0.04
N GLU A 74 -13.27 -15.42 -0.66
CA GLU A 74 -14.47 -14.77 -0.09
C GLU A 74 -15.32 -15.79 0.67
N ASN A 75 -15.60 -16.95 0.07
CA ASN A 75 -16.46 -17.98 0.66
C ASN A 75 -15.82 -18.75 1.82
N ALA A 76 -14.48 -18.74 1.92
CA ALA A 76 -13.76 -19.45 2.97
C ALA A 76 -13.73 -18.70 4.32
N ARG A 77 -14.42 -17.55 4.45
CA ARG A 77 -14.30 -16.67 5.61
C ARG A 77 -15.66 -16.42 6.26
N THR A 78 -15.70 -16.59 7.58
CA THR A 78 -16.86 -16.37 8.44
C THR A 78 -16.95 -14.95 9.02
N GLU A 79 -15.88 -14.13 8.91
CA GLU A 79 -15.80 -12.78 9.49
C GLU A 79 -15.10 -11.78 8.54
N PRO A 80 -15.41 -10.46 8.65
CA PRO A 80 -14.74 -9.41 7.90
C PRO A 80 -13.23 -9.45 8.12
N SER A 81 -12.51 -9.82 7.07
CA SER A 81 -11.11 -10.19 7.20
C SER A 81 -10.17 -9.08 6.74
N SER A 82 -8.89 -9.17 7.09
CA SER A 82 -7.83 -8.27 6.59
C SER A 82 -7.84 -8.06 5.06
N VAL A 83 -8.41 -9.00 4.30
CA VAL A 83 -8.55 -8.93 2.84
C VAL A 83 -9.70 -8.02 2.39
N GLU A 84 -10.78 -7.93 3.16
CA GLU A 84 -11.85 -6.95 2.89
C GLU A 84 -11.35 -5.53 3.11
N ASN A 85 -10.53 -5.31 4.14
CA ASN A 85 -9.87 -4.03 4.34
C ASN A 85 -8.96 -3.66 3.15
N ILE A 86 -8.20 -4.61 2.61
CA ILE A 86 -7.37 -4.39 1.41
C ILE A 86 -8.23 -3.91 0.23
N LYS A 87 -9.41 -4.50 0.01
CA LYS A 87 -10.36 -4.04 -1.03
C LYS A 87 -11.00 -2.69 -0.70
N LEU A 88 -11.37 -2.46 0.56
CA LEU A 88 -11.99 -1.23 1.04
C LEU A 88 -11.07 -0.01 0.84
N PHE A 89 -9.78 -0.16 1.12
CA PHE A 89 -8.77 0.87 0.85
C PHE A 89 -8.39 0.96 -0.66
N GLY A 90 -9.06 0.15 -1.50
CA GLY A 90 -9.03 0.15 -2.96
C GLY A 90 -7.76 -0.42 -3.56
N ALA A 91 -7.20 -1.46 -2.95
CA ALA A 91 -6.29 -2.32 -3.67
C ALA A 91 -7.00 -3.01 -4.83
N VAL A 92 -6.27 -3.26 -5.90
CA VAL A 92 -6.75 -3.94 -7.11
C VAL A 92 -5.86 -5.14 -7.45
N PRO A 93 -6.36 -6.14 -8.20
CA PRO A 93 -5.52 -7.23 -8.66
C PRO A 93 -4.33 -6.70 -9.47
N VAL A 94 -3.14 -7.21 -9.19
CA VAL A 94 -1.94 -6.89 -9.97
C VAL A 94 -2.07 -7.45 -11.39
N THR A 95 -2.30 -6.54 -12.34
CA THR A 95 -2.33 -6.82 -13.78
C THR A 95 -1.78 -5.61 -14.54
N PRO A 96 -1.22 -5.79 -15.75
CA PRO A 96 -0.73 -4.66 -16.56
C PRO A 96 -1.82 -3.60 -16.80
N THR A 97 -3.06 -4.04 -17.07
CA THR A 97 -4.20 -3.15 -17.32
C THR A 97 -4.58 -2.32 -16.10
N ASN A 98 -4.66 -2.94 -14.92
CA ASN A 98 -4.97 -2.20 -13.69
C ASN A 98 -3.85 -1.23 -13.33
N PHE A 99 -2.59 -1.66 -13.50
CA PHE A 99 -1.45 -0.80 -13.25
C PHE A 99 -1.45 0.44 -14.16
N PHE A 100 -1.62 0.23 -15.47
CA PHE A 100 -1.74 1.32 -16.43
C PHE A 100 -2.92 2.24 -16.09
N ARG A 101 -4.10 1.67 -15.78
CA ARG A 101 -5.29 2.46 -15.43
C ARG A 101 -5.04 3.35 -14.22
N LEU A 102 -4.46 2.82 -13.14
CA LEU A 102 -4.15 3.60 -11.94
C LEU A 102 -3.19 4.76 -12.23
N LEU A 103 -2.15 4.53 -13.04
CA LEU A 103 -1.22 5.60 -13.41
C LEU A 103 -1.90 6.64 -14.31
N SER A 104 -2.73 6.20 -15.27
CA SER A 104 -3.48 7.10 -16.17
C SER A 104 -4.48 8.00 -15.42
N THR A 105 -5.00 7.54 -14.28
CA THR A 105 -5.87 8.34 -13.41
C THR A 105 -5.11 9.14 -12.34
N LYS A 106 -3.79 9.30 -12.49
CA LYS A 106 -2.92 10.02 -11.55
C LYS A 106 -2.97 9.48 -10.11
N SER A 107 -3.19 8.17 -9.95
CA SER A 107 -3.25 7.55 -8.61
C SER A 107 -1.87 7.42 -7.98
N PHE A 108 -1.85 7.32 -6.64
CA PHE A 108 -0.69 6.84 -5.90
C PHE A 108 -0.78 5.31 -5.81
N VAL A 109 0.20 4.62 -6.38
CA VAL A 109 0.22 3.17 -6.54
C VAL A 109 1.31 2.56 -5.68
N LEU A 110 0.97 1.54 -4.90
CA LEU A 110 1.93 0.76 -4.11
C LEU A 110 2.20 -0.57 -4.78
N LEU A 111 3.49 -0.82 -5.06
CA LEU A 111 3.99 -2.05 -5.64
C LEU A 111 5.11 -2.63 -4.77
N TYR A 112 4.93 -3.88 -4.36
CA TYR A 112 5.98 -4.70 -3.75
C TYR A 112 6.47 -5.72 -4.78
N PRO A 113 7.63 -5.53 -5.42
CA PRO A 113 8.09 -6.39 -6.51
C PRO A 113 8.29 -7.86 -6.10
N GLY A 114 8.73 -8.16 -4.88
CA GLY A 114 8.84 -9.54 -4.40
C GLY A 114 7.51 -10.16 -3.94
N GLY A 115 6.44 -9.36 -3.88
CA GLY A 115 5.06 -9.81 -3.71
C GLY A 115 4.84 -10.71 -2.48
N ALA A 116 4.04 -11.76 -2.67
CA ALA A 116 3.66 -12.67 -1.59
C ALA A 116 4.84 -13.45 -0.99
N ARG A 117 5.96 -13.60 -1.72
CA ARG A 117 7.15 -14.28 -1.19
C ARG A 117 7.81 -13.46 -0.09
N GLU A 118 7.97 -12.16 -0.33
CA GLU A 118 8.48 -11.21 0.69
C GLU A 118 7.51 -11.12 1.86
N ALA A 119 6.21 -10.94 1.60
CA ALA A 119 5.21 -10.80 2.66
C ALA A 119 5.23 -12.00 3.62
N LEU A 120 5.26 -13.22 3.06
CA LEU A 120 5.25 -14.46 3.83
C LEU A 120 6.65 -14.89 4.31
N HIS A 121 7.67 -14.06 4.08
CA HIS A 121 9.08 -14.35 4.40
C HIS A 121 9.53 -15.73 3.89
N ARG A 122 9.02 -16.12 2.72
CA ARG A 122 9.29 -17.42 2.11
C ARG A 122 10.56 -17.29 1.26
N LYS A 123 11.60 -18.05 1.63
CA LYS A 123 12.82 -18.22 0.81
C LYS A 123 12.47 -18.76 -0.58
#